data_AF-A0A6N2ADZ6-F1
#
_entry.id   AF-A0A6N2ADZ6-F1
#
_cell.length_a   1.000
_cell.length_b   1.000
_cell.length_c   1.000
_cell.angle_alpha   90.00
_cell.angle_beta   90.00
_cell.angle_gamma   90.00
#
_symmetry.space_group_name_H-M   'P 1'
#
loop_
_entity.id
_entity.type
_entity.pdbx_description
1 polymer ?
#
loop_
_entity_poly.entity_id
_entity_poly.type
_entity_poly.pdbx_seq_one_letter_code
_entity_poly.pdbx_strand_id
1 'polypeptide(L)' 'VLLHASFPFLKEASYLASVYPQVYLDFGLRIPKPNFHGLVSSVKEILDLAPINKVMINSSGIAFA' A
#
# COMPACT_ATOMS: atom_id res chain seq x y z
N VAL A 1 6.25 -8.34 -4.44
CA VAL A 1 5.15 -7.53 -3.86
C VAL A 1 5.48 -7.25 -2.41
N LEU A 2 5.43 -5.99 -1.98
CA LEU A 2 5.60 -5.56 -0.58
C LEU A 2 4.21 -5.51 0.06
N LEU A 3 4.00 -6.34 1.08
CA LEU A 3 2.72 -6.47 1.76
C LEU A 3 2.51 -5.33 2.77
N HIS A 4 1.26 -4.97 3.01
CA HIS A 4 0.86 -3.95 3.99
C HIS A 4 1.46 -2.55 3.73
N ALA A 5 1.84 -2.30 2.47
CA ALA A 5 2.66 -1.16 2.07
C ALA A 5 3.93 -0.97 2.95
N SER A 6 4.44 -2.06 3.53
CA SER A 6 5.58 -2.08 4.46
C SER A 6 5.47 -1.13 5.66
N PHE A 7 4.27 -0.92 6.23
CA PHE A 7 4.09 -0.02 7.38
C PHE A 7 5.12 -0.28 8.52
N PRO A 8 5.74 0.77 9.10
CA PRO A 8 5.56 2.20 8.87
C PRO A 8 6.35 2.81 7.70
N PHE A 9 7.05 2.01 6.91
CA PHE A 9 7.97 2.43 5.84
C PHE A 9 7.30 2.64 4.48
N LEU A 10 6.16 3.36 4.46
CA LEU A 10 5.37 3.58 3.24
C LEU A 10 6.18 4.29 2.15
N LYS A 11 6.95 5.30 2.57
CA LYS A 11 7.73 6.15 1.69
C LYS A 11 8.86 5.38 1.02
N GLU A 12 9.59 4.59 1.79
CA GLU A 12 10.66 3.72 1.32
C GLU A 12 10.12 2.64 0.40
N ALA A 13 8.99 2.03 0.76
CA ALA A 13 8.34 1.03 -0.07
C ALA A 13 7.89 1.62 -1.41
N SER A 14 7.34 2.84 -1.40
CA SER A 14 6.91 3.56 -2.60
C SER A 14 8.09 3.98 -3.47
N TYR A 15 9.21 4.38 -2.86
CA TYR A 15 10.47 4.61 -3.56
C TYR A 15 11.01 3.33 -4.21
N LEU A 16 11.00 2.19 -3.50
CA LEU A 16 11.43 0.92 -4.08
C LEU A 16 10.54 0.50 -5.25
N ALA A 17 9.22 0.71 -5.14
CA ALA A 17 8.28 0.45 -6.24
C ALA A 17 8.48 1.38 -7.44
N SER A 18 8.94 2.61 -7.22
CA SER A 18 9.23 3.54 -8.32
C SER A 18 10.51 3.18 -9.05
N VAL A 19 11.56 2.77 -8.32
CA VAL A 19 12.88 2.45 -8.88
C VAL A 19 12.92 1.07 -9.52
N TYR A 20 12.34 0.04 -8.88
CA TYR A 20 12.49 -1.34 -9.32
C TYR A 20 11.27 -1.82 -10.11
N PRO A 21 11.43 -2.34 -11.34
CA PRO A 21 10.32 -2.82 -12.15
C PRO A 21 9.59 -4.02 -11.52
N GLN A 22 10.31 -4.89 -10.82
CA GLN A 22 9.73 -6.08 -10.14
C GLN A 22 9.08 -5.80 -8.77
N VAL A 23 9.10 -4.56 -8.28
CA VAL A 23 8.56 -4.21 -6.95
C VAL A 23 7.16 -3.62 -7.10
N TYR A 24 6.20 -4.24 -6.43
CA TYR A 24 4.78 -3.85 -6.39
C TYR A 24 4.37 -3.64 -4.93
N LEU A 25 3.40 -2.78 -4.67
CA LEU A 25 2.87 -2.51 -3.34
C LEU A 25 1.48 -3.13 -3.19
N ASP A 26 1.25 -3.83 -2.08
CA ASP A 26 -0.09 -4.24 -1.65
C ASP A 26 -0.52 -3.43 -0.42
N PHE A 27 -1.55 -2.61 -0.57
CA PHE A 27 -2.11 -1.76 0.47
C PHE A 27 -3.27 -2.43 1.26
N GLY A 28 -3.64 -3.65 0.90
CA GLY A 28 -4.90 -4.29 1.28
C GLY A 28 -5.19 -4.46 2.78
N LEU A 29 -4.21 -4.87 3.58
CA LEU A 29 -4.40 -5.16 5.02
C LEU A 29 -3.88 -4.01 5.92
N ARG A 30 -3.79 -2.77 5.42
CA ARG A 30 -3.52 -1.62 6.30
C ARG A 30 -4.80 -1.24 7.05
N ILE A 31 -5.23 -2.09 7.98
CA ILE A 31 -6.34 -1.82 8.90
C ILE A 31 -5.91 -2.15 10.32
N PRO A 32 -5.40 -1.15 11.06
CA PRO A 32 -5.71 -1.08 12.48
C PRO A 32 -6.41 0.22 12.89
N LYS A 33 -6.65 1.18 11.98
CA LYS A 33 -7.27 2.49 12.34
C LYS A 33 -8.24 2.99 11.25
N PRO A 34 -9.57 2.94 11.48
CA PRO A 34 -10.57 3.30 10.50
C PRO A 34 -10.83 4.81 10.55
N ASN A 35 -9.93 5.61 10.00
CA ASN A 35 -10.31 6.96 9.57
C ASN A 35 -10.11 7.08 8.06
N PHE A 36 -11.17 7.47 7.36
CA PHE A 36 -11.14 7.70 5.91
C PHE A 36 -10.01 8.66 5.54
N HIS A 37 -9.74 9.65 6.38
CA HIS A 37 -8.67 10.62 6.19
C HIS A 37 -7.26 10.02 6.20
N GLY A 38 -6.95 9.08 7.10
CA GLY A 38 -5.64 8.43 7.16
C GLY A 38 -5.43 7.43 6.03
N LEU A 39 -6.50 6.81 5.55
CA LEU A 39 -6.47 5.99 4.33
C LEU A 39 -6.15 6.86 3.12
N VAL A 40 -6.90 7.96 2.92
CA VAL A 40 -6.65 8.92 1.82
C VAL A 40 -5.23 9.49 1.90
N SER A 41 -4.75 9.86 3.09
CA SER A 41 -3.38 10.34 3.27
C SER A 41 -2.35 9.29 2.89
N SER A 42 -2.55 8.03 3.28
CA SER A 42 -1.61 6.95 2.96
C SER A 42 -1.59 6.64 1.46
N VAL A 43 -2.76 6.68 0.81
CA VAL A 43 -2.86 6.50 -0.65
C VAL A 43 -2.18 7.65 -1.39
N LYS A 44 -2.36 8.90 -0.94
CA LYS A 44 -1.63 10.05 -1.49
C LYS A 44 -0.12 9.88 -1.38
N GLU A 45 0.37 9.53 -0.20
CA GLU A 45 1.81 9.29 0.03
C GLU A 45 2.39 8.19 -0.88
N ILE A 46 1.61 7.13 -1.15
CA ILE A 46 2.01 6.09 -2.09
C ILE A 46 2.05 6.63 -3.52
N LEU A 47 0.98 7.30 -3.96
CA LEU A 47 0.87 7.79 -5.34
C LEU A 47 1.81 8.97 -5.65
N ASP A 48 2.32 9.66 -4.62
CA ASP A 48 3.35 10.69 -4.77
C ASP A 48 4.69 10.11 -5.25
N LEU A 49 4.96 8.83 -4.98
CA LEU A 49 6.25 8.17 -5.29
C LEU A 49 6.12 6.97 -6.21
N ALA A 50 5.16 6.08 -5.96
CA ALA A 50 4.97 4.85 -6.71
C ALA A 50 4.00 5.07 -7.88
N PRO A 51 4.30 4.51 -9.07
CA PRO A 51 3.38 4.59 -10.20
C PRO A 51 2.12 3.76 -9.92
N ILE A 52 0.96 4.28 -10.32
CA ILE A 52 -0.37 3.71 -10.00
C ILE A 52 -0.53 2.26 -10.48
N ASN A 53 0.11 1.89 -11.59
CA ASN A 53 0.08 0.53 -12.14
C ASN A 53 0.84 -0.51 -11.29
N LYS A 54 1.57 -0.08 -10.26
CA LYS A 54 2.27 -0.95 -9.31
C LYS A 54 1.63 -0.99 -7.93
N VAL A 55 0.50 -0.30 -7.75
CA VAL A 55 -0.26 -0.28 -6.49
C VAL A 55 -1.42 -1.26 -6.59
N MET A 56 -1.48 -2.21 -5.67
CA MET A 56 -2.48 -3.27 -5.57
C MET A 56 -3.28 -3.13 -4.28
N ILE A 57 -4.54 -3.55 -4.32
CA ILE A 57 -5.45 -3.58 -3.17
C ILE A 57 -5.95 -5.01 -2.99
N ASN A 58 -5.62 -5.60 -1.84
CA ASN A 58 -6.13 -6.91 -1.43
C ASN A 58 -7.24 -6.78 -0.37
N SER A 59 -8.40 -7.40 -0.58
CA SER A 59 -9.50 -7.40 0.41
C SER A 59 -9.25 -8.35 1.61
N SER A 60 -8.13 -9.07 1.61
CA SER A 60 -7.68 -10.00 2.65
C SER A 60 -8.66 -11.14 2.95
N GLY A 61 -9.65 -11.38 2.08
CA GLY A 61 -10.55 -12.54 2.09
C GLY A 61 -11.04 -12.94 3.48
N ILE A 62 -12.10 -12.32 3.98
CA ILE A 62 -12.70 -12.73 5.25
C ILE A 62 -13.50 -14.02 5.03
N ALA A 63 -13.03 -15.13 5.60
CA ALA A 63 -13.80 -16.37 5.65
C ALA A 63 -14.64 -16.39 6.95
N PHE A 64 -15.97 -16.49 6.81
CA PHE A 64 -16.84 -16.81 7.94
C PHE A 64 -16.81 -18.33 8.12
N ALA A 65 -16.17 -18.79 9.20
CA ALA A 65 -16.17 -20.19 9.63
C ALA A 65 -17.31 -20.45 10.62
#